data_AF-A0A6A5AD26-F1
#
_entry.id   AF-A0A6A5AD26-F1
#
_cell.length_a   1.000
_cell.length_b   1.000
_cell.length_c   1.000
_cell.angle_alpha   90.00
_cell.angle_beta   90.00
_cell.angle_gamma   90.00
#
_symmetry.space_group_name_H-M   'P 1'
#
loop_
_entity.id
_entity.type
_entity.pdbx_description
1 polymer ?
#
loop_
_entity_poly.entity_id
_entity_poly.type
_entity_poly.pdbx_seq_one_letter_code
_entity_poly.pdbx_strand_id
1 'polypeptide(L)'
;NFGEKVAYYFAFMHFYNKALLPLALLGIAMQILHSAISTTAYMRVLPFWGVGVSVIWSFVFLKAWDRENATMQFAWNAKLHVKQIEYPNPSFHGQDVENPLTGEMTKKQTRSWRRGPIYVLGAMFMLLQTAIMLVLVALWVSIYEMLKDKYKAGGLFTTQWFAILAEGIVFGLFVDVIQWNFVVTNMARLFTTWENYPTEEQHERALIRKLFLMDFLNYYTWFFSLAFVYVVPTLGDALTNVFNTA
;
A
#
# COMPACT_ATOMS: atom_id res chain seq x y z
N ASN A 1 -27.64 10.74 -7.23
CA ASN A 1 -27.92 9.32 -6.96
C ASN A 1 -26.92 8.67 -6.00
N PHE A 2 -25.59 8.87 -6.09
CA PHE A 2 -24.62 8.18 -5.20
C PHE A 2 -23.74 9.09 -4.32
N GLY A 3 -23.93 10.41 -4.34
CA GLY A 3 -23.16 11.36 -3.54
C GLY A 3 -21.80 11.74 -4.13
N GLU A 4 -21.18 12.77 -3.56
CA GLU A 4 -19.93 13.37 -4.07
C GLU A 4 -18.71 12.45 -3.88
N LYS A 5 -18.61 11.76 -2.74
CA LYS A 5 -17.51 10.81 -2.45
C LYS A 5 -17.40 9.72 -3.54
N VAL A 6 -18.52 9.13 -3.94
CA VAL A 6 -18.55 8.07 -4.97
C VAL A 6 -18.23 8.64 -6.36
N ALA A 7 -18.69 9.87 -6.65
CA ALA A 7 -18.39 10.53 -7.90
C ALA A 7 -16.88 10.80 -8.07
N TYR A 8 -16.20 11.30 -7.02
CA TYR A 8 -14.75 11.47 -7.05
C TYR A 8 -14.00 10.17 -7.28
N TYR A 9 -14.45 9.06 -6.69
CA TYR A 9 -13.83 7.74 -6.91
C TYR A 9 -13.86 7.32 -8.38
N PHE A 10 -15.03 7.39 -9.03
CA PHE A 10 -15.14 7.03 -10.45
C PHE A 10 -14.43 8.02 -11.37
N ALA A 11 -14.47 9.32 -11.06
CA ALA A 11 -13.73 10.33 -11.81
C ALA A 11 -12.22 10.09 -11.73
N PHE A 12 -11.70 9.78 -10.54
CA PHE A 12 -10.30 9.43 -10.32
C PHE A 12 -9.92 8.17 -11.11
N MET A 13 -10.72 7.11 -11.02
CA MET A 13 -10.44 5.86 -11.71
C MET A 13 -10.40 6.05 -13.23
N HIS A 14 -11.32 6.82 -13.79
CA HIS A 14 -11.35 7.15 -15.21
C HIS A 14 -10.12 7.97 -15.64
N PHE A 15 -9.77 9.00 -14.85
CA PHE A 15 -8.61 9.83 -15.10
C PHE A 15 -7.30 9.02 -15.03
N TYR A 16 -7.18 8.16 -14.01
CA TYR A 16 -6.04 7.27 -13.80
C TYR A 16 -5.86 6.28 -14.95
N ASN A 17 -6.94 5.61 -15.39
CA ASN A 17 -6.89 4.69 -16.52
C ASN A 17 -6.41 5.38 -17.81
N LYS A 18 -6.89 6.61 -18.07
CA LYS A 18 -6.43 7.40 -19.23
C LYS A 18 -4.97 7.81 -19.12
N ALA A 19 -4.52 8.19 -17.92
CA ALA A 19 -3.12 8.57 -17.69
C ALA A 19 -2.15 7.40 -17.81
N LEU A 20 -2.60 6.17 -17.53
CA LEU A 20 -1.82 4.94 -17.69
C LEU A 20 -1.68 4.47 -19.14
N LEU A 21 -2.63 4.79 -20.03
CA LEU A 21 -2.55 4.41 -21.45
C LEU A 21 -1.23 4.79 -22.15
N PRO A 22 -0.74 6.05 -22.09
CA PRO A 22 0.53 6.38 -22.73
C PRO A 22 1.70 5.60 -22.12
N LEU A 23 1.68 5.34 -20.81
CA LEU A 23 2.71 4.57 -20.13
C LEU A 23 2.70 3.10 -20.59
N ALA A 24 1.51 2.50 -20.74
CA ALA A 24 1.34 1.15 -21.23
C ALA A 24 1.81 1.00 -22.69
N LEU A 25 1.46 1.96 -23.56
CA LEU A 25 1.89 1.95 -24.97
C LEU A 25 3.41 2.04 -25.09
N LEU A 26 4.05 2.93 -24.32
CA LEU A 26 5.51 3.06 -24.30
C LEU A 26 6.18 1.80 -23.72
N GLY A 27 5.60 1.19 -22.69
CA GLY A 27 6.08 -0.08 -22.13
C GLY A 27 6.02 -1.24 -23.14
N ILE A 28 4.92 -1.36 -23.89
CA ILE A 28 4.80 -2.34 -24.98
C ILE A 28 5.82 -2.07 -26.08
N ALA A 29 6.01 -0.80 -26.46
CA ALA A 29 7.01 -0.42 -27.46
C ALA A 29 8.43 -0.78 -27.02
N MET A 30 8.79 -0.52 -25.76
CA MET A 30 10.07 -0.96 -25.17
C MET A 30 10.23 -2.48 -25.21
N GLN A 31 9.16 -3.24 -24.92
CA GLN A 31 9.20 -4.70 -24.96
C GLN A 31 9.38 -5.26 -26.38
N ILE A 32 8.75 -4.65 -27.38
CA ILE A 32 8.98 -5.01 -28.79
C ILE A 32 10.42 -4.68 -29.18
N LEU A 33 10.92 -3.52 -28.75
CA LEU A 33 12.28 -3.08 -29.04
C LEU A 33 13.34 -3.99 -28.39
N HIS A 34 13.04 -4.60 -27.25
CA HIS A 34 13.90 -5.63 -26.63
C HIS A 34 14.19 -6.81 -27.57
N SER A 35 13.24 -7.18 -28.44
CA SER A 35 13.47 -8.24 -29.43
C SER A 35 14.47 -7.86 -30.53
N ALA A 36 14.73 -6.56 -30.72
CA ALA A 36 15.62 -6.03 -31.75
C ALA A 36 16.96 -5.50 -31.21
N ILE A 37 17.06 -5.20 -29.92
CA ILE A 37 18.24 -4.61 -29.26
C ILE A 37 18.94 -5.65 -28.37
N SER A 38 20.26 -5.53 -28.22
CA SER A 38 21.02 -6.38 -27.29
C SER A 38 20.57 -6.20 -25.83
N THR A 39 20.54 -7.31 -25.08
CA THR A 39 20.11 -7.33 -23.67
C THR A 39 20.86 -6.31 -22.81
N THR A 40 22.15 -6.09 -23.07
CA THR A 40 22.98 -5.13 -22.33
C THR A 40 22.53 -3.68 -22.53
N ALA A 41 22.14 -3.30 -23.76
CA ALA A 41 21.65 -1.95 -24.04
C ALA A 41 20.26 -1.74 -23.42
N TYR A 42 19.38 -2.75 -23.47
CA TYR A 42 18.08 -2.73 -22.80
C TYR A 42 18.19 -2.53 -21.29
N MET A 43 19.08 -3.27 -20.62
CA MET A 43 19.36 -3.13 -19.19
C MET A 43 19.85 -1.73 -18.78
N ARG A 44 20.57 -1.04 -19.67
CA ARG A 44 21.04 0.34 -19.41
C ARG A 44 19.92 1.37 -19.53
N VAL A 45 18.91 1.14 -20.37
CA VAL A 45 17.79 2.06 -20.58
C VAL A 45 16.73 1.94 -19.48
N LEU A 46 16.53 0.74 -18.92
CA LEU A 46 15.54 0.45 -17.89
C LEU A 46 15.59 1.39 -16.66
N PRO A 47 16.75 1.73 -16.07
CA PRO A 47 16.82 2.68 -14.96
C PRO A 47 16.35 4.09 -15.35
N PHE A 48 16.74 4.58 -16.53
CA PHE A 48 16.29 5.90 -17.02
C PHE A 48 14.78 5.92 -17.25
N TRP A 49 14.24 4.83 -17.79
CA TRP A 49 12.81 4.64 -17.91
C TRP A 49 12.13 4.66 -16.53
N GLY A 50 12.61 3.87 -15.57
CA GLY A 50 12.05 3.82 -14.21
C GLY A 50 12.07 5.19 -13.51
N VAL A 51 13.16 5.95 -13.64
CA VAL A 51 13.25 7.32 -13.11
C VAL A 51 12.31 8.27 -13.84
N GLY A 52 12.24 8.20 -15.17
CA GLY A 52 11.32 9.02 -15.96
C GLY A 52 9.86 8.80 -15.57
N VAL A 53 9.45 7.54 -15.39
CA VAL A 53 8.10 7.18 -14.97
C VAL A 53 7.83 7.63 -13.53
N SER A 54 8.72 7.27 -12.60
CA SER A 54 8.53 7.57 -11.17
C SER A 54 8.55 9.08 -10.87
N VAL A 55 9.42 9.85 -11.51
CA VAL A 55 9.57 11.28 -11.25
C VAL A 55 8.67 12.11 -12.16
N ILE A 56 8.83 11.99 -13.48
CA ILE A 56 8.19 12.91 -14.43
C ILE A 56 6.71 12.55 -14.58
N TRP A 57 6.40 11.31 -14.92
CA TRP A 57 5.01 10.90 -15.13
C TRP A 57 4.20 11.00 -13.85
N SER A 58 4.70 10.53 -12.70
CA SER A 58 3.97 10.63 -11.43
C SER A 58 3.71 12.08 -11.02
N PHE A 59 4.69 12.97 -11.16
CA PHE A 59 4.51 14.39 -10.84
C PHE A 59 3.47 15.06 -11.73
N VAL A 60 3.56 14.84 -13.05
CA VAL A 60 2.61 15.37 -14.03
C VAL A 60 1.21 14.83 -13.74
N PHE A 61 1.09 13.53 -13.46
CA PHE A 61 -0.17 12.88 -13.11
C PHE A 61 -0.80 13.51 -11.87
N LEU A 62 -0.04 13.65 -10.77
CA LEU A 62 -0.54 14.24 -9.53
C LEU A 62 -0.99 15.69 -9.73
N LYS A 63 -0.21 16.50 -10.46
CA LYS A 63 -0.58 17.89 -10.75
C LYS A 63 -1.79 18.02 -11.67
N ALA A 64 -1.91 17.15 -12.66
CA ALA A 64 -3.05 17.14 -13.55
C ALA A 64 -4.32 16.69 -12.81
N TRP A 65 -4.20 15.71 -11.91
CA TRP A 65 -5.30 15.29 -11.04
C TRP A 65 -5.74 16.40 -10.07
N ASP A 66 -4.79 17.09 -9.41
CA ASP A 66 -5.11 18.22 -8.53
C ASP A 66 -5.92 19.31 -9.26
N ARG A 67 -5.55 19.60 -10.52
CA ARG A 67 -6.26 20.58 -11.35
C ARG A 67 -7.67 20.13 -11.71
N GLU A 68 -7.81 18.87 -12.12
CA GLU A 68 -9.12 18.31 -12.46
C GLU A 68 -10.02 18.26 -11.23
N ASN A 69 -9.48 17.81 -10.10
CA ASN A 69 -10.17 17.75 -8.81
C ASN A 69 -10.68 19.14 -8.38
N ALA A 70 -9.84 20.17 -8.46
CA ALA A 70 -10.25 21.55 -8.15
C ALA A 70 -11.34 22.08 -9.10
N THR A 71 -11.27 21.72 -10.38
CA THR A 71 -12.29 22.12 -11.38
C THR A 71 -13.63 21.45 -11.09
N MET A 72 -13.62 20.15 -10.78
CA MET A 72 -14.81 19.40 -10.38
C MET A 72 -15.41 19.96 -9.09
N GLN A 73 -14.58 20.20 -8.08
CA GLN A 73 -15.00 20.77 -6.81
C GLN A 73 -15.65 22.15 -7.00
N PHE A 74 -15.06 23.03 -7.82
CA PHE A 74 -15.65 24.33 -8.13
C PHE A 74 -17.00 24.19 -8.85
N ALA A 75 -17.08 23.33 -9.87
CA ALA A 75 -18.30 23.10 -10.64
C ALA A 75 -19.43 22.50 -9.80
N TRP A 76 -19.10 21.63 -8.84
CA TRP A 76 -20.07 21.00 -7.95
C TRP A 76 -20.49 21.93 -6.81
N ASN A 77 -19.56 22.68 -6.21
CA ASN A 77 -19.87 23.69 -5.20
C ASN A 77 -20.76 24.80 -5.75
N ALA A 78 -20.50 25.28 -6.98
CA ALA A 78 -21.32 26.28 -7.65
C ALA A 78 -22.75 25.77 -7.95
N LYS A 79 -22.95 24.45 -8.05
CA LYS A 79 -24.26 23.83 -8.32
C LYS A 79 -25.00 23.44 -7.04
N LEU A 80 -24.30 22.94 -6.02
CA LEU A 80 -24.94 22.44 -4.81
C LEU A 80 -25.17 23.51 -3.74
N HIS A 81 -24.38 24.58 -3.63
CA HIS A 81 -24.49 25.58 -2.55
C HIS A 81 -24.61 24.99 -1.12
N VAL A 82 -24.19 23.74 -0.91
CA VAL A 82 -24.26 23.07 0.39
C VAL A 82 -22.91 23.22 1.09
N LYS A 83 -22.93 23.77 2.31
CA LYS A 83 -21.77 23.77 3.20
C LYS A 83 -21.45 22.30 3.54
N GLN A 84 -20.19 21.89 3.38
CA GLN A 84 -19.76 20.53 3.74
C GLN A 84 -20.11 20.27 5.21
N ILE A 85 -21.07 19.37 5.46
CA ILE A 85 -21.54 19.06 6.81
C ILE A 85 -20.56 18.06 7.43
N GLU A 86 -19.90 18.44 8.51
CA GLU A 86 -19.08 17.53 9.29
C GLU A 86 -19.98 16.71 10.21
N TYR A 87 -19.95 15.39 10.06
CA TYR A 87 -20.70 14.48 10.92
C TYR A 87 -19.90 14.17 12.20
N PRO A 88 -20.52 14.31 13.40
CA PRO A 88 -19.88 13.93 14.65
C PRO A 88 -19.74 12.41 14.72
N ASN A 89 -18.60 11.92 15.19
CA ASN A 89 -18.34 10.49 15.33
C ASN A 89 -19.15 9.88 16.50
N PRO A 90 -20.02 8.88 16.27
CA PRO A 90 -20.78 8.23 17.34
C PRO A 90 -19.92 7.56 18.42
N SER A 91 -18.73 7.07 18.04
CA SER A 91 -17.78 6.40 18.95
C SER A 91 -16.87 7.37 19.71
N PHE A 92 -17.10 8.68 19.61
CA PHE A 92 -16.28 9.67 20.31
C PHE A 92 -16.67 9.76 21.80
N HIS A 93 -15.69 9.56 22.67
CA HIS A 93 -15.85 9.67 24.12
C HIS A 93 -15.03 10.85 24.67
N GLY A 94 -15.60 11.66 25.56
CA GLY A 94 -14.93 12.85 26.10
C GLY A 94 -15.72 13.50 27.22
N GLN A 95 -15.11 14.49 27.87
CA GLN A 95 -15.81 15.33 28.85
C GLN A 95 -16.70 16.33 28.11
N ASP A 96 -17.95 16.50 28.52
CA ASP A 96 -18.83 17.51 27.94
C ASP A 96 -18.36 18.92 28.35
N VAL A 97 -18.18 19.78 27.37
CA VAL A 97 -17.75 21.18 27.52
C VAL A 97 -18.67 22.04 26.68
N GLU A 98 -19.18 23.11 27.27
CA GLU A 98 -19.98 24.09 26.57
C GLU A 98 -19.14 24.81 25.52
N ASN A 99 -19.62 24.83 24.28
CA ASN A 99 -18.98 25.56 23.21
C ASN A 99 -19.18 27.06 23.43
N PRO A 100 -18.12 27.87 23.60
CA PRO A 100 -18.24 29.30 23.91
C PRO A 100 -18.87 30.13 22.79
N LEU A 101 -18.97 29.60 21.57
CA LEU A 101 -19.55 30.28 20.41
C LEU A 101 -21.00 29.88 20.15
N THR A 102 -21.37 28.63 20.41
CA THR A 102 -22.72 28.11 20.09
C THR A 102 -23.58 27.83 21.33
N GLY A 103 -23.01 27.80 22.53
CA GLY A 103 -23.70 27.42 23.77
C GLY A 103 -24.09 25.94 23.84
N GLU A 104 -23.75 25.16 22.82
CA GLU A 104 -24.06 23.73 22.77
C GLU A 104 -23.03 22.92 23.55
N MET A 105 -23.50 21.90 24.28
CA MET A 105 -22.64 20.95 24.97
C MET A 105 -21.92 20.08 23.93
N THR A 106 -20.61 20.26 23.79
CA THR A 106 -19.77 19.48 22.87
C THR A 106 -18.69 18.72 23.64
N LYS A 107 -18.37 17.50 23.21
CA LYS A 107 -17.33 16.71 23.87
C LYS A 107 -15.95 17.33 23.62
N LYS A 108 -15.18 17.54 24.69
CA LYS A 108 -13.82 18.09 24.66
C LYS A 108 -12.90 17.24 23.78
N GLN A 109 -12.30 17.85 22.76
CA GLN A 109 -11.34 17.18 21.90
C GLN A 109 -10.14 16.65 22.73
N THR A 110 -9.78 15.39 22.50
CA THR A 110 -8.59 14.78 23.11
C THR A 110 -7.35 15.61 22.75
N ARG A 111 -6.61 16.06 23.76
CA ARG A 111 -5.40 16.87 23.57
C ARG A 111 -4.35 16.09 22.77
N SER A 112 -3.79 16.70 21.73
CA SER A 112 -2.87 16.04 20.77
C SER A 112 -1.68 15.32 21.42
N TRP A 113 -1.15 15.80 22.55
CA TRP A 113 -0.03 15.16 23.23
C TRP A 113 -0.36 13.78 23.82
N ARG A 114 -1.64 13.54 24.19
CA ARG A 114 -2.07 12.22 24.70
C ARG A 114 -2.09 11.13 23.61
N ARG A 115 -1.98 11.51 22.33
CA ARG A 115 -1.93 10.57 21.19
C ARG A 115 -0.52 10.08 20.88
N GLY A 116 0.53 10.75 21.39
CA GLY A 116 1.93 10.37 21.21
C GLY A 116 2.24 8.90 21.47
N PRO A 117 1.88 8.31 22.63
CA PRO A 117 2.17 6.91 22.91
C PRO A 117 1.47 5.94 21.94
N ILE A 118 0.29 6.30 21.43
CA ILE A 118 -0.45 5.46 20.46
C ILE A 118 0.27 5.46 19.11
N TYR A 119 0.80 6.61 18.67
CA TYR A 119 1.62 6.68 17.46
C TYR A 119 2.92 5.88 17.58
N VAL A 120 3.59 5.93 18.74
CA VAL A 120 4.78 5.12 19.00
C VAL A 120 4.43 3.63 18.98
N LEU A 121 3.35 3.22 19.64
CA LEU A 121 2.90 1.83 19.63
C LEU A 121 2.54 1.35 18.22
N GLY A 122 1.83 2.17 17.44
CA GLY A 122 1.51 1.89 16.05
C GLY A 122 2.77 1.75 15.18
N ALA A 123 3.77 2.62 15.39
CA ALA A 123 5.05 2.53 14.70
C ALA A 123 5.84 1.25 15.07
N MET A 124 5.90 0.91 16.36
CA MET A 124 6.53 -0.33 16.82
C MET A 124 5.83 -1.56 16.23
N PHE A 125 4.49 -1.55 16.16
CA PHE A 125 3.73 -2.61 15.51
C PHE A 125 4.05 -2.71 14.01
N MET A 126 4.14 -1.59 13.29
CA MET A 126 4.51 -1.58 11.87
C MET A 126 5.91 -2.18 11.64
N LEU A 127 6.89 -1.83 12.49
CA LEU A 127 8.24 -2.39 12.42
C LEU A 127 8.25 -3.89 12.70
N LEU A 128 7.53 -4.32 13.74
CA LEU A 128 7.39 -5.74 14.09
C LEU A 128 6.74 -6.53 12.94
N GLN A 129 5.65 -6.02 12.38
CA GLN A 129 4.96 -6.64 11.24
C GLN A 129 5.89 -6.75 10.02
N THR A 130 6.68 -5.70 9.75
CA THR A 130 7.65 -5.70 8.64
C THR A 130 8.73 -6.76 8.86
N ALA A 131 9.24 -6.88 10.10
CA ALA A 131 10.22 -7.91 10.45
C ALA A 131 9.64 -9.33 10.31
N ILE A 132 8.39 -9.56 10.75
CA ILE A 132 7.69 -10.83 10.57
C ILE A 132 7.54 -11.14 9.07
N MET A 133 7.19 -10.13 8.25
CA MET A 133 7.13 -10.32 6.79
C MET A 133 8.47 -10.74 6.19
N LEU A 134 9.57 -10.11 6.60
CA LEU A 134 10.89 -10.48 6.10
C LEU A 134 11.22 -11.95 6.40
N VAL A 135 10.89 -12.43 7.60
CA VAL A 135 11.07 -13.84 7.98
C VAL A 135 10.17 -14.75 7.15
N LEU A 136 8.90 -14.39 6.96
CA LEU A 136 7.97 -15.18 6.13
C LEU A 136 8.42 -15.27 4.68
N VAL A 137 8.92 -14.18 4.11
CA VAL A 137 9.48 -14.16 2.76
C VAL A 137 10.74 -15.04 2.68
N ALA A 138 11.65 -14.96 3.66
CA ALA A 138 12.83 -15.80 3.70
C ALA A 138 12.45 -17.29 3.78
N LEU A 139 11.50 -17.66 4.66
CA LEU A 139 10.99 -19.03 4.78
C LEU A 139 10.38 -19.51 3.47
N TRP A 140 9.59 -18.68 2.80
CA TRP A 140 9.02 -19.00 1.50
C TRP A 140 10.11 -19.25 0.45
N VAL A 141 11.12 -18.39 0.36
CA VAL A 141 12.25 -18.60 -0.58
C VAL A 141 12.99 -19.90 -0.27
N SER A 142 13.24 -20.21 1.00
CA SER A 142 13.91 -21.46 1.40
C SER A 142 13.10 -22.70 1.02
N ILE A 143 11.78 -22.68 1.19
CA ILE A 143 10.90 -23.78 0.78
C ILE A 143 10.89 -23.92 -0.75
N TYR A 144 10.82 -22.80 -1.47
CA TYR A 144 10.90 -22.76 -2.92
C TYR A 144 12.20 -23.42 -3.45
N GLU A 145 13.36 -23.08 -2.87
CA GLU A 145 14.64 -23.69 -3.24
C GLU A 145 14.68 -25.19 -2.92
N MET A 146 14.18 -25.60 -1.76
CA MET A 146 14.08 -27.01 -1.37
C MET A 146 13.19 -27.82 -2.32
N LEU A 147 12.05 -27.27 -2.73
CA LEU A 147 11.14 -27.91 -3.70
C LEU A 147 11.77 -28.01 -5.08
N LYS A 148 12.48 -26.96 -5.51
CA LYS A 148 13.21 -26.94 -6.78
C LYS A 148 14.33 -27.99 -6.83
N ASP A 149 15.07 -28.17 -5.73
CA ASP A 149 16.14 -29.17 -5.65
C ASP A 149 15.62 -30.62 -5.58
N LYS A 150 14.49 -30.81 -4.87
CA LYS A 150 13.85 -32.13 -4.72
C LYS A 150 13.23 -32.62 -6.01
N TYR A 151 12.58 -31.74 -6.76
CA TYR A 151 11.92 -32.07 -8.03
C TYR A 151 12.70 -31.49 -9.21
N LYS A 152 13.74 -32.19 -9.65
CA LYS A 152 14.61 -31.76 -10.77
C LYS A 152 13.98 -31.89 -12.16
N ALA A 153 12.82 -32.55 -12.26
CA ALA A 153 12.10 -32.68 -13.52
C ALA A 153 11.42 -31.34 -13.86
N GLY A 154 12.15 -30.49 -14.58
CA GLY A 154 11.64 -29.21 -15.09
C GLY A 154 10.69 -29.42 -16.27
N GLY A 155 9.58 -28.68 -16.29
CA GLY A 155 8.61 -28.68 -17.38
C GLY A 155 7.26 -28.11 -16.96
N LEU A 156 6.48 -27.62 -17.94
CA LEU A 156 5.08 -27.22 -17.70
C LEU A 156 4.27 -28.49 -17.37
N PHE A 157 3.43 -28.41 -16.34
CA PHE A 157 2.62 -29.52 -15.80
C PHE A 157 3.40 -30.68 -15.16
N THR A 158 4.69 -30.50 -14.87
CA THR A 158 5.44 -31.47 -14.06
C THR A 158 5.12 -31.33 -12.58
N THR A 159 5.44 -32.35 -11.77
CA THR A 159 5.29 -32.31 -10.30
C THR A 159 5.94 -31.07 -9.67
N GLN A 160 7.08 -30.62 -10.19
CA GLN A 160 7.73 -29.39 -9.76
C GLN A 160 6.84 -28.15 -9.96
N TRP A 161 6.19 -28.05 -11.12
CA TRP A 161 5.31 -26.93 -11.48
C TRP A 161 4.11 -26.85 -10.53
N PHE A 162 3.44 -27.98 -10.27
CA PHE A 162 2.32 -28.03 -9.34
C PHE A 162 2.74 -27.75 -7.89
N ALA A 163 3.91 -28.24 -7.45
CA ALA A 163 4.40 -27.99 -6.10
C ALA A 163 4.70 -26.50 -5.85
N ILE A 164 5.40 -25.84 -6.77
CA ILE A 164 5.69 -24.40 -6.70
C ILE A 164 4.41 -23.57 -6.76
N LEU A 165 3.45 -23.96 -7.63
CA LEU A 165 2.17 -23.28 -7.72
C LEU A 165 1.37 -23.41 -6.41
N ALA A 166 1.29 -24.62 -5.86
CA ALA A 166 0.57 -24.88 -4.61
C ALA A 166 1.17 -24.08 -3.44
N GLU A 167 2.51 -24.06 -3.34
CA GLU A 167 3.23 -23.24 -2.36
C GLU A 167 2.87 -21.75 -2.50
N GLY A 168 2.93 -21.20 -3.72
CA GLY A 168 2.59 -19.80 -3.98
C GLY A 168 1.14 -19.45 -3.61
N ILE A 169 0.19 -20.35 -3.88
CA ILE A 169 -1.22 -20.18 -3.50
C ILE A 169 -1.37 -20.18 -1.98
N VAL A 170 -0.74 -21.14 -1.28
CA VAL A 170 -0.82 -21.24 0.19
C VAL A 170 -0.24 -19.99 0.83
N PHE A 171 0.92 -19.53 0.37
CA PHE A 171 1.56 -18.32 0.88
C PHE A 171 0.71 -17.06 0.59
N GLY A 172 0.20 -16.92 -0.64
CA GLY A 172 -0.64 -15.80 -1.02
C GLY A 172 -1.93 -15.71 -0.18
N LEU A 173 -2.61 -16.84 0.03
CA LEU A 173 -3.80 -16.90 0.89
C LEU A 173 -3.48 -16.62 2.35
N PHE A 174 -2.35 -17.11 2.85
CA PHE A 174 -1.90 -16.81 4.22
C PHE A 174 -1.70 -15.29 4.41
N VAL A 175 -0.99 -14.65 3.49
CA VAL A 175 -0.72 -13.21 3.54
C VAL A 175 -2.02 -12.40 3.43
N ASP A 176 -2.92 -12.75 2.52
CA ASP A 176 -4.16 -11.99 2.31
C ASP A 176 -5.17 -12.18 3.45
N VAL A 177 -5.43 -13.43 3.85
CA VAL A 177 -6.46 -13.75 4.85
C VAL A 177 -5.96 -13.50 6.27
N ILE A 178 -4.82 -14.09 6.64
CA ILE A 178 -4.35 -14.01 8.03
C ILE A 178 -3.70 -12.65 8.27
N GLN A 179 -2.78 -12.26 7.40
CA GLN A 179 -2.00 -11.08 7.69
C GLN A 179 -2.73 -9.78 7.37
N TRP A 180 -3.31 -9.63 6.18
CA TRP A 180 -3.97 -8.39 5.80
C TRP A 180 -5.36 -8.23 6.45
N ASN A 181 -6.25 -9.22 6.31
CA ASN A 181 -7.61 -9.12 6.83
C ASN A 181 -7.65 -9.24 8.37
N PHE A 182 -7.04 -10.29 8.94
CA PHE A 182 -7.16 -10.54 10.37
C PHE A 182 -6.20 -9.69 11.23
N VAL A 183 -4.96 -9.45 10.79
CA VAL A 183 -3.97 -8.71 11.59
C VAL A 183 -3.99 -7.22 11.26
N VAL A 184 -3.62 -6.82 10.04
CA VAL A 184 -3.43 -5.39 9.68
C VAL A 184 -4.71 -4.58 9.85
N THR A 185 -5.80 -5.05 9.26
CA THR A 185 -7.07 -4.30 9.26
C THR A 185 -7.62 -4.12 10.67
N ASN A 186 -7.60 -5.18 11.50
CA ASN A 186 -8.10 -5.10 12.86
C ASN A 186 -7.21 -4.23 13.76
N MET A 187 -5.88 -4.32 13.62
CA MET A 187 -4.96 -3.48 14.39
C MET A 187 -5.04 -2.01 14.00
N ALA A 188 -5.16 -1.70 12.71
CA ALA A 188 -5.36 -0.33 12.24
C ALA A 188 -6.65 0.29 12.79
N ARG A 189 -7.75 -0.48 12.83
CA ARG A 189 -9.01 -0.08 13.46
C ARG A 189 -8.83 0.16 14.95
N LEU A 190 -8.19 -0.77 15.67
CA LEU A 190 -7.93 -0.66 17.11
C LEU A 190 -7.12 0.60 17.46
N PHE A 191 -6.02 0.87 16.73
CA PHE A 191 -5.24 2.09 16.97
C PHE A 191 -6.04 3.36 16.68
N THR A 192 -6.90 3.33 15.66
CA THR A 192 -7.70 4.51 15.29
C THR A 192 -8.84 4.75 16.29
N THR A 193 -9.46 3.71 16.86
CA THR A 193 -10.44 3.88 17.93
C THR A 193 -9.77 4.38 19.21
N TRP A 194 -8.56 3.91 19.54
CA TRP A 194 -7.79 4.43 20.69
C TRP A 194 -7.39 5.91 20.53
N GLU A 195 -7.14 6.38 19.32
CA GLU A 195 -6.82 7.80 19.05
C GLU A 195 -7.99 8.76 19.27
N ASN A 196 -9.22 8.23 19.28
CA ASN A 196 -10.45 8.91 19.67
C ASN A 196 -10.65 10.27 18.95
N TYR A 197 -11.11 10.21 17.70
CA TYR A 197 -11.36 11.39 16.85
C TYR A 197 -12.81 11.90 16.97
N PRO A 198 -13.02 13.23 17.02
CA PRO A 198 -14.34 13.84 17.21
C PRO A 198 -15.26 13.77 15.99
N THR A 199 -14.71 13.85 14.78
CA THR A 199 -15.50 13.81 13.54
C THR A 199 -15.22 12.52 12.77
N GLU A 200 -16.24 12.03 12.05
CA GLU A 200 -16.12 10.81 11.25
C GLU A 200 -15.06 10.98 10.15
N GLU A 201 -15.00 12.15 9.51
CA GLU A 201 -14.01 12.45 8.48
C GLU A 201 -12.57 12.37 9.00
N GLN A 202 -12.30 12.85 10.22
CA GLN A 202 -10.98 12.73 10.83
C GLN A 202 -10.66 11.28 11.20
N HIS A 203 -11.64 10.53 11.71
CA HIS A 203 -11.49 9.12 12.03
C HIS A 203 -11.17 8.29 10.76
N GLU A 204 -11.95 8.46 9.69
CA GLU A 204 -11.75 7.80 8.40
C GLU A 204 -10.37 8.14 7.81
N ARG A 205 -10.00 9.43 7.77
CA ARG A 205 -8.69 9.86 7.24
C ARG A 205 -7.52 9.27 8.03
N ALA A 206 -7.62 9.22 9.35
CA ALA A 206 -6.58 8.66 10.20
C ALA A 206 -6.47 7.14 10.05
N LEU A 207 -7.59 6.43 9.85
CA LEU A 207 -7.62 5.00 9.57
C LEU A 207 -6.97 4.71 8.21
N ILE A 208 -7.40 5.41 7.15
CA ILE A 208 -6.89 5.26 5.79
C ILE A 208 -5.38 5.49 5.74
N ARG A 209 -4.87 6.52 6.43
CA ARG A 209 -3.43 6.78 6.47
C ARG A 209 -2.64 5.63 7.08
N LYS A 210 -3.13 5.03 8.17
CA LYS A 210 -2.46 3.90 8.82
C LYS A 210 -2.52 2.64 7.96
N LEU A 211 -3.71 2.32 7.43
CA LEU A 211 -3.89 1.20 6.50
C LEU A 211 -2.96 1.34 5.30
N PHE A 212 -2.91 2.52 4.69
CA PHE A 212 -2.03 2.79 3.56
C PHE A 212 -0.55 2.52 3.89
N LEU A 213 -0.05 2.99 5.04
CA LEU A 213 1.34 2.77 5.43
C LEU A 213 1.62 1.29 5.75
N MET A 214 0.72 0.63 6.47
CA MET A 214 0.85 -0.78 6.80
C MET A 214 0.80 -1.67 5.56
N ASP A 215 -0.16 -1.42 4.66
CA ASP A 215 -0.30 -2.13 3.39
C ASP A 215 0.88 -1.88 2.47
N PHE A 216 1.35 -0.62 2.39
CA PHE A 216 2.55 -0.27 1.64
C PHE A 216 3.76 -1.09 2.12
N LEU A 217 4.05 -1.07 3.43
CA LEU A 217 5.14 -1.87 3.95
C LEU A 217 4.92 -3.37 3.68
N ASN A 218 3.70 -3.88 3.87
CA ASN A 218 3.38 -5.29 3.69
C ASN A 218 3.64 -5.77 2.26
N TYR A 219 3.08 -5.09 1.26
CA TYR A 219 3.18 -5.49 -0.14
C TYR A 219 4.57 -5.19 -0.73
N TYR A 220 5.17 -4.04 -0.40
CA TYR A 220 6.47 -3.67 -0.96
C TYR A 220 7.65 -4.36 -0.27
N THR A 221 7.49 -4.90 0.94
CA THR A 221 8.54 -5.71 1.60
C THR A 221 8.96 -6.88 0.73
N TRP A 222 8.03 -7.57 0.08
CA TRP A 222 8.33 -8.65 -0.87
C TRP A 222 9.28 -8.17 -1.99
N PHE A 223 8.92 -7.06 -2.64
CA PHE A 223 9.70 -6.51 -3.74
C PHE A 223 11.08 -6.00 -3.27
N PHE A 224 11.14 -5.38 -2.09
CA PHE A 224 12.41 -4.93 -1.52
C PHE A 224 13.32 -6.10 -1.12
N SER A 225 12.77 -7.16 -0.53
CA SER A 225 13.54 -8.37 -0.22
C SER A 225 14.11 -9.00 -1.48
N LEU A 226 13.31 -9.16 -2.54
CA LEU A 226 13.81 -9.69 -3.80
C LEU A 226 14.89 -8.79 -4.41
N ALA A 227 14.62 -7.49 -4.52
CA ALA A 227 15.52 -6.56 -5.19
C ALA A 227 16.85 -6.34 -4.46
N PHE A 228 16.84 -6.27 -3.12
CA PHE A 228 18.00 -5.86 -2.32
C PHE A 228 18.65 -6.98 -1.52
N VAL A 229 17.90 -8.02 -1.15
CA VAL A 229 18.43 -9.13 -0.33
C VAL A 229 18.79 -10.32 -1.21
N TYR A 230 17.88 -10.72 -2.12
CA TYR A 230 18.07 -11.92 -2.93
C TYR A 230 18.90 -11.67 -4.19
N VAL A 231 18.61 -10.60 -4.94
CA VAL A 231 19.27 -10.32 -6.23
C VAL A 231 20.68 -9.74 -6.05
N VAL A 232 20.95 -9.07 -4.91
CA VAL A 232 22.29 -8.50 -4.64
C VAL A 232 23.18 -9.58 -4.01
N PRO A 233 24.28 -9.99 -4.68
CA PRO A 233 25.06 -11.17 -4.29
C PRO A 233 25.61 -11.13 -2.85
N THR A 234 25.97 -9.95 -2.35
CA THR A 234 26.67 -9.81 -1.06
C THR A 234 25.82 -10.13 0.18
N LEU A 235 24.49 -9.98 0.13
CA LEU A 235 23.61 -10.29 1.27
C LEU A 235 22.94 -11.66 1.13
N GLY A 236 22.60 -12.06 -0.09
CA GLY A 236 22.04 -13.39 -0.38
C GLY A 236 23.00 -14.52 -0.01
N ASP A 237 24.29 -14.39 -0.37
CA ASP A 237 25.33 -15.36 -0.04
C ASP A 237 25.63 -15.40 1.46
N ALA A 238 25.54 -14.26 2.15
CA ALA A 238 25.75 -14.20 3.60
C ALA A 238 24.62 -14.88 4.38
N LEU A 239 23.36 -14.67 3.98
CA LEU A 239 22.20 -15.29 4.63
C LEU A 239 22.14 -16.80 4.37
N THR A 240 22.37 -17.24 3.12
CA THR A 240 22.40 -18.67 2.80
C THR A 240 23.53 -19.40 3.55
N ASN A 241 24.70 -18.78 3.71
CA ASN A 241 25.77 -19.36 4.54
C ASN A 241 25.40 -19.44 6.02
N VAL A 242 24.74 -18.43 6.59
CA VAL A 242 24.29 -18.47 8.00
C VAL A 242 23.29 -19.61 8.22
N PHE A 243 22.28 -19.77 7.35
CA PHE A 243 21.28 -20.82 7.47
C PHE A 243 21.81 -22.24 7.18
N ASN A 244 22.88 -22.38 6.39
CA ASN A 244 23.52 -23.67 6.14
C ASN A 244 24.52 -24.10 7.23
N THR A 245 24.89 -23.19 8.14
CA THR A 245 25.81 -23.46 9.25
C THR A 245 25.13 -23.72 10.60
N ALA A 246 23.80 -23.64 10.66
CA ALA A 246 22.98 -23.97 11.82
C ALA A 246 22.24 -25.31 11.59
#